data_AF-B4JAP7-F1
#
_entry.id   AF-B4JAP7-F1
#
_cell.length_a   1.000
_cell.length_b   1.000
_cell.length_c   1.000
_cell.angle_alpha   90.00
_cell.angle_beta   90.00
_cell.angle_gamma   90.00
#
_symmetry.space_group_name_H-M   'P 1'
#
loop_
_entity.id
_entity.type
_entity.pdbx_description
1 polymer ?
#
loop_
_entity_poly.entity_id
_entity_poly.type
_entity_poly.pdbx_seq_one_letter_code
_entity_poly.pdbx_strand_id
1 'polypeptide(L)'
;MLPKTPKPAIWRFIKGSAKTLFVLEAVCFAASYGLYYRMNTDQDFRRYVNEKYPYALEYYYKIGELVGDNTVRETDANYWSSTAAQFGKKQ
;
A
#
# COMPACT_ATOMS: atom_id res chain seq x y z
N MET A 1 31.09 -38.59 -28.33
CA MET A 1 30.53 -37.23 -28.51
C MET A 1 29.16 -37.20 -27.87
N LEU A 2 28.98 -36.47 -26.76
CA LEU A 2 27.69 -36.42 -26.06
C LEU A 2 26.66 -35.65 -26.90
N PRO A 3 25.47 -36.20 -27.18
CA PRO A 3 24.44 -35.49 -27.94
C PRO A 3 23.92 -34.32 -27.11
N LYS A 4 24.09 -33.10 -27.64
CA LYS A 4 23.51 -31.88 -27.07
C LYS A 4 22.01 -31.92 -27.36
N THR A 5 21.22 -32.39 -26.40
CA THR A 5 19.76 -32.33 -26.52
C THR A 5 19.31 -30.87 -26.46
N PRO A 6 18.41 -30.42 -27.34
CA PRO A 6 17.93 -29.05 -27.34
C PRO A 6 17.13 -28.80 -26.06
N LYS A 7 17.51 -27.75 -25.30
CA LYS A 7 16.76 -27.33 -24.11
C LYS A 7 15.30 -27.04 -24.51
N PRO A 8 14.31 -27.52 -23.74
CA PRO A 8 12.90 -27.41 -24.12
C PRO A 8 12.50 -25.93 -24.22
N ALA A 9 11.82 -25.55 -25.30
CA ALA A 9 11.39 -24.17 -25.57
C ALA A 9 10.58 -23.55 -24.42
N ILE A 10 9.87 -24.39 -23.65
CA ILE A 10 9.13 -24.04 -22.44
C ILE A 10 10.00 -23.36 -21.37
N TRP A 11 11.27 -23.75 -21.22
CA TRP A 11 12.18 -23.11 -20.25
C TRP A 11 12.49 -21.66 -20.61
N ARG A 12 12.39 -21.28 -21.90
CA ARG A 12 12.57 -19.89 -22.35
C ARG A 12 11.35 -19.04 -21.98
N PHE A 13 10.15 -19.60 -22.08
CA PHE A 13 8.91 -18.93 -21.66
C PHE A 13 8.83 -18.78 -20.14
N ILE A 14 9.16 -19.82 -19.38
CA ILE A 14 9.17 -19.77 -17.90
C ILE A 14 10.17 -18.72 -17.40
N LYS A 15 11.38 -18.64 -17.99
CA LYS A 15 12.35 -17.60 -17.64
C LYS A 15 11.85 -16.19 -17.97
N GLY A 16 11.10 -16.03 -19.06
CA GLY A 16 10.50 -14.75 -19.44
C GLY A 16 9.37 -14.34 -18.49
N SER A 17 8.44 -15.25 -18.23
CA SER A 17 7.30 -14.99 -17.34
C SER A 17 7.74 -14.73 -15.91
N ALA A 18 8.71 -15.48 -15.39
CA ALA A 18 9.25 -15.23 -14.06
C ALA A 18 9.83 -13.82 -13.93
N LYS A 19 10.62 -13.35 -14.91
CA LYS A 19 11.14 -11.98 -14.90
C LYS A 19 10.02 -10.95 -14.89
N THR A 20 8.99 -11.14 -15.71
CA THR A 20 7.83 -10.22 -15.73
C THR A 20 7.11 -10.19 -14.39
N LEU A 21 6.90 -11.34 -13.76
CA LEU A 21 6.27 -11.42 -12.43
C LEU A 21 7.11 -10.71 -11.37
N PHE A 22 8.43 -10.88 -11.37
CA PHE A 22 9.32 -10.17 -10.45
C PHE A 22 9.27 -8.65 -10.64
N VAL A 23 9.26 -8.18 -11.88
CA VAL A 23 9.14 -6.73 -12.17
C VAL A 23 7.78 -6.22 -11.74
N LEU A 24 6.70 -6.95 -12.03
CA LEU A 24 5.35 -6.58 -11.63
C LEU A 24 5.22 -6.50 -10.10
N GLU A 25 5.72 -7.51 -9.39
CA GLU A 25 5.72 -7.55 -7.92
C GLU A 25 6.51 -6.38 -7.34
N ALA A 26 7.70 -6.09 -7.88
CA ALA A 26 8.51 -4.97 -7.44
C ALA A 26 7.80 -3.62 -7.63
N VAL A 27 7.11 -3.43 -8.76
CA VAL A 27 6.32 -2.22 -9.04
C VAL A 27 5.13 -2.12 -8.08
N CYS A 28 4.38 -3.21 -7.87
CA CYS A 28 3.26 -3.25 -6.93
C CYS A 28 3.72 -2.96 -5.49
N PHE A 29 4.86 -3.51 -5.08
CA PHE A 29 5.44 -3.30 -3.76
C PHE A 29 5.90 -1.84 -3.59
N ALA A 30 6.57 -1.28 -4.59
CA ALA A 30 6.99 0.12 -4.59
C ALA A 30 5.78 1.08 -4.55
N ALA A 31 4.72 0.79 -5.31
CA ALA A 31 3.49 1.58 -5.29
C ALA A 31 2.80 1.51 -3.92
N SER A 32 2.69 0.31 -3.34
CA SER A 32 2.13 0.09 -2.00
C SER A 32 2.93 0.83 -0.93
N TYR A 33 4.26 0.77 -1.00
CA TYR A 33 5.13 1.49 -0.08
C TYR A 33 5.04 3.01 -0.28
N GLY A 34 4.97 3.49 -1.52
CA GLY A 34 4.77 4.91 -1.81
C GLY A 34 3.45 5.43 -1.25
N LEU A 35 2.37 4.64 -1.35
CA LEU A 35 1.08 4.97 -0.77
C LEU A 35 1.13 4.97 0.76
N TYR A 36 1.79 3.99 1.37
CA TYR A 36 2.04 3.93 2.81
C TYR A 36 2.84 5.15 3.30
N TYR A 37 3.93 5.50 2.61
CA TYR A 37 4.75 6.66 2.93
C TYR A 37 3.95 7.96 2.81
N ARG A 38 3.19 8.11 1.71
CA ARG A 38 2.31 9.27 1.49
C ARG A 38 1.26 9.40 2.59
N MET A 39 0.63 8.30 3.00
CA MET A 39 -0.29 8.28 4.13
C MET A 39 0.42 8.69 5.41
N ASN A 40 1.62 8.18 5.69
CA ASN A 40 2.30 8.52 6.93
C ASN A 40 2.72 10.01 6.98
N THR A 41 3.10 10.61 5.85
CA THR A 41 3.51 12.02 5.77
C THR A 41 2.35 13.02 5.77
N ASP A 42 1.22 12.72 5.12
CA ASP A 42 0.11 13.68 4.93
C ASP A 42 -1.20 13.19 5.57
N GLN A 43 -1.68 13.91 6.58
CA GLN A 43 -2.97 13.64 7.23
C GLN A 43 -4.17 13.93 6.32
N ASP A 44 -4.08 14.94 5.45
CA ASP A 44 -5.13 15.24 4.48
C ASP A 44 -5.29 14.12 3.44
N PHE A 45 -4.18 13.47 3.06
CA PHE A 45 -4.23 12.31 2.18
C PHE A 45 -4.92 11.13 2.86
N ARG A 46 -4.68 10.89 4.16
CA ARG A 46 -5.42 9.86 4.93
C ARG A 46 -6.91 10.15 4.96
N ARG A 47 -7.30 11.42 5.11
CA ARG A 47 -8.71 11.83 5.07
C ARG A 47 -9.34 11.57 3.70
N TYR A 48 -8.64 11.91 2.62
CA TYR A 48 -9.10 11.61 1.26
C TYR A 48 -9.25 10.10 1.03
N VAL A 49 -8.29 9.30 1.50
CA VAL A 49 -8.36 7.84 1.43
C VAL A 49 -9.52 7.31 2.28
N ASN A 50 -9.78 7.88 3.45
CA ASN A 50 -10.95 7.53 4.27
C ASN A 50 -12.27 7.76 3.52
N GLU A 51 -12.40 8.90 2.84
CA GLU A 51 -13.62 9.27 2.11
C GLU A 51 -13.83 8.43 0.84
N LYS A 52 -12.77 8.12 0.10
CA LYS A 52 -12.86 7.36 -1.17
C LYS A 52 -12.76 5.85 -1.00
N TYR A 53 -11.89 5.40 -0.10
CA TYR A 53 -11.46 4.01 0.04
C TYR A 53 -11.31 3.63 1.53
N PRO A 54 -12.41 3.59 2.30
CA PRO A 54 -12.36 3.31 3.73
C PRO A 54 -11.72 1.95 4.05
N TYR A 55 -11.92 0.95 3.19
CA TYR A 55 -11.31 -0.37 3.33
C TYR A 55 -9.77 -0.35 3.28
N ALA A 56 -9.17 0.56 2.48
CA ALA A 56 -7.73 0.67 2.34
C ALA A 56 -7.12 1.27 3.61
N LEU A 57 -7.80 2.24 4.20
CA LEU A 57 -7.41 2.84 5.48
C LEU A 57 -7.54 1.84 6.63
N GLU A 58 -8.60 1.03 6.67
CA GLU A 58 -8.71 -0.04 7.66
C GLU A 58 -7.56 -1.03 7.57
N TYR A 59 -7.16 -1.42 6.36
CA TYR A 59 -6.04 -2.32 6.16
C TYR A 59 -4.72 -1.69 6.64
N TYR A 60 -4.52 -0.40 6.36
CA TYR A 60 -3.38 0.37 6.90
C TYR A 60 -3.36 0.33 8.43
N TYR A 61 -4.50 0.56 9.09
CA TYR A 61 -4.57 0.46 10.55
C TYR A 61 -4.32 -0.96 11.07
N LYS A 62 -4.85 -1.99 10.42
CA LYS A 62 -4.58 -3.39 10.81
C LYS A 62 -3.10 -3.75 10.69
N ILE A 63 -2.42 -3.24 9.65
CA ILE A 63 -0.97 -3.40 9.52
C ILE A 63 -0.25 -2.67 10.67
N GLY A 64 -0.65 -1.44 10.98
CA GLY A 64 -0.12 -0.69 12.13
C GLY A 64 -0.31 -1.43 13.45
N GLU A 65 -1.51 -1.98 13.69
CA GLU A 65 -1.83 -2.82 14.85
C GLU A 65 -0.92 -4.05 14.95
N LEU A 66 -0.68 -4.74 13.83
CA LEU A 66 0.24 -5.88 13.77
C LEU A 66 1.69 -5.50 14.07
N VAL A 67 2.10 -4.29 13.67
CA VAL A 67 3.45 -3.73 13.94
C VAL A 67 3.54 -3.13 15.36
N GLY A 68 2.41 -3.00 16.06
CA GLY A 68 2.32 -2.51 17.43
C GLY A 68 2.06 -1.00 17.55
N ASP A 69 1.77 -0.31 16.45
CA ASP A 69 1.44 1.11 16.45
C ASP A 69 -0.08 1.33 16.31
N ASN A 70 -0.74 1.51 17.45
CA ASN A 70 -2.17 1.82 17.54
C ASN A 70 -2.46 3.33 17.59
N THR A 71 -1.42 4.17 17.69
CA THR A 71 -1.58 5.60 17.98
C THR A 71 -2.10 6.40 16.79
N VAL A 72 -1.92 5.86 15.59
CA VAL A 72 -2.25 6.54 14.34
C VAL A 72 -3.77 6.73 14.18
N ARG A 73 -4.57 5.71 14.54
CA ARG A 73 -6.04 5.78 14.45
C ARG A 73 -6.61 6.84 15.41
N GLU A 74 -6.11 6.88 16.64
CA GLU A 74 -6.53 7.87 17.63
C GLU A 74 -6.14 9.29 17.23
N THR A 75 -4.93 9.45 16.68
CA THR A 75 -4.44 10.74 16.19
C THR A 75 -5.30 11.28 15.05
N ASP A 76 -5.67 10.42 14.08
CA ASP A 76 -6.52 10.81 12.97
C ASP A 76 -7.96 11.13 13.42
N ALA A 77 -8.52 10.34 14.37
CA ALA A 77 -9.83 10.61 14.94
C ALA A 77 -9.89 11.96 15.69
N ASN A 78 -8.85 12.27 16.48
CA ASN A 78 -8.73 13.55 17.17
C ASN A 78 -8.56 14.73 16.21
N TYR A 79 -7.79 14.56 15.14
CA TYR A 79 -7.57 15.60 14.13
C TYR A 79 -8.85 15.91 13.34
N TRP A 80 -9.60 14.88 12.94
CA TRP A 80 -10.85 15.06 12.19
C TRP A 80 -11.98 15.60 13.05
N SER A 81 -12.12 15.16 14.30
CA SER A 81 -13.11 15.70 15.23
C SER A 81 -12.82 17.16 15.59
N SER A 82 -11.55 17.51 15.82
CA SER A 82 -11.13 18.90 16.07
C SER A 82 -11.38 19.80 14.86
N THR A 83 -11.10 19.30 13.66
CA THR A 83 -11.39 20.02 12.41
C THR A 83 -12.89 20.26 12.25
N ALA A 84 -13.72 19.22 12.42
CA ALA A 84 -15.18 19.34 12.34
C ALA A 84 -15.74 20.32 13.39
N ALA A 85 -15.22 20.28 14.62
CA ALA A 85 -15.61 21.19 15.69
C ALA A 85 -15.21 22.66 15.41
N GLN A 86 -14.07 22.89 14.74
CA GLN A 86 -13.67 24.24 14.34
C GLN A 86 -14.54 24.83 13.22
N PHE A 87 -15.02 24.01 12.29
CA PHE A 87 -15.97 24.47 11.26
C PHE A 87 -17.37 24.72 11.84
N GLY A 88 -17.79 23.99 12.88
CA GLY A 88 -19.06 24.22 13.57
C GLY A 88 -19.07 25.44 14.49
N LYS A 89 -17.92 25.89 15.00
CA LYS A 89 -17.79 27.11 15.83
C LYS A 89 -17.76 28.42 15.05
N LYS A 90 -17.74 28.36 13.72
CA LYS A 90 -17.66 29.53 12.83
C LYS A 90 -19.00 29.90 12.18
N GLN A 91 -20.09 29.30 12.63
CA GLN A 91 -21.48 29.65 12.30
C GLN A 91 -22.15 30.23 13.55
#